data_AF-A0A382W170-F1
#
_entry.id   AF-A0A382W170-F1
#
_cell.length_a   1.000
_cell.length_b   1.000
_cell.length_c   1.000
_cell.angle_alpha   90.00
_cell.angle_beta   90.00
_cell.angle_gamma   90.00
#
_symmetry.space_group_name_H-M   'P 1'
#
loop_
_entity.id
_entity.type
_entity.pdbx_description
1 polymer ?
#
loop_
_entity_poly.entity_id
_entity_poly.type
_entity_poly.pdbx_seq_one_letter_code
_entity_poly.pdbx_strand_id
1 'polypeptide(L)'
;EVDRPIKKPDGSWTYFATDIAYHRDKIRRGFDDMIDIWGADHGGYVKRMKAAVNAVSGDTVSLDVKLCQMVKLSEGGKPVIMSKRAGQFVTLRDVVDKVGKDVVRFIMLTRKNDAPLEFDLARALEQSKDNPVFYVQYAHARIRSVQRRAEAEMPELMAGDLTAIADLSVLTDAAEIDLIKCLCGWPRTVDSAVQAHEPHRLAFYLQELAAAFHLLWNKGNEDHGLRFIIPEESRVTAARLTLIGAVAQVISLGLSIFAVQPVEEMR
;
A
#
# COMPACT_ATOMS: atom_id res chain seq x y z
N GLU A 1 -15.61 -31.45 -19.94
CA GLU A 1 -14.53 -31.74 -18.97
C GLU A 1 -13.46 -32.56 -19.66
N VAL A 2 -12.18 -32.36 -19.35
CA VAL A 2 -11.08 -33.15 -19.92
C VAL A 2 -10.10 -33.49 -18.81
N ASP A 3 -9.85 -34.79 -18.62
CA ASP A 3 -8.87 -35.28 -17.66
C ASP A 3 -7.49 -34.71 -17.95
N ARG A 4 -6.79 -34.30 -16.89
CA ARG A 4 -5.45 -33.70 -17.00
C ARG A 4 -4.40 -34.73 -16.62
N PRO A 5 -3.45 -35.06 -17.52
CA PRO A 5 -2.43 -36.05 -17.21
C PRO A 5 -1.50 -35.54 -16.11
N ILE A 6 -1.35 -36.35 -15.06
CA ILE A 6 -0.39 -36.14 -13.98
C ILE A 6 0.96 -36.81 -14.29
N LYS A 7 0.95 -37.89 -15.09
CA LYS A 7 2.14 -38.62 -15.53
C LYS A 7 2.15 -38.71 -17.05
N LYS A 8 3.32 -38.51 -17.64
CA LYS A 8 3.53 -38.64 -19.09
C LYS A 8 3.78 -40.11 -19.47
N PRO A 9 3.62 -40.47 -20.75
CA PRO A 9 3.90 -41.83 -21.23
C PRO A 9 5.36 -42.28 -21.01
N ASP A 10 6.30 -41.35 -21.02
CA ASP A 10 7.73 -41.59 -20.74
C ASP A 10 8.04 -41.87 -19.26
N GLY A 11 7.01 -41.89 -18.40
CA GLY A 11 7.14 -42.12 -16.97
C GLY A 11 7.43 -40.86 -16.13
N SER A 12 7.74 -39.73 -16.76
CA SER A 12 8.00 -38.46 -16.06
C SER A 12 6.70 -37.80 -15.57
N TRP A 13 6.80 -37.00 -14.50
CA TRP A 13 5.68 -36.27 -13.93
C TRP A 13 5.44 -34.94 -14.65
N THR A 14 4.19 -34.45 -14.65
CA THR A 14 3.87 -33.11 -15.16
C THR A 14 4.01 -32.05 -14.08
N TYR A 15 4.10 -30.77 -14.48
CA TYR A 15 4.04 -29.65 -13.52
C TYR A 15 2.78 -29.70 -12.65
N PHE A 16 1.67 -30.19 -13.21
CA PHE A 16 0.44 -30.37 -12.44
C PHE A 16 0.60 -31.40 -11.32
N ALA A 17 1.29 -32.52 -11.55
CA ALA A 17 1.58 -33.47 -10.47
C ALA A 17 2.47 -32.87 -9.39
N THR A 18 3.49 -32.08 -9.76
CA THR A 18 4.38 -31.43 -8.79
C THR A 18 3.64 -30.38 -7.96
N ASP A 19 2.76 -29.58 -8.57
CA ASP A 19 1.96 -28.58 -7.87
C ASP A 19 1.01 -29.24 -6.86
N ILE A 20 0.35 -30.34 -7.25
CA ILE A 20 -0.51 -31.12 -6.35
C ILE A 20 0.29 -31.69 -5.19
N ALA A 21 1.44 -32.29 -5.47
CA ALA A 21 2.31 -32.85 -4.45
C ALA A 21 2.76 -31.79 -3.44
N TYR A 22 3.10 -30.59 -3.91
CA TYR A 22 3.51 -29.49 -3.05
C TYR A 22 2.36 -28.94 -2.19
N HIS A 23 1.16 -28.81 -2.74
CA HIS A 23 -0.02 -28.44 -1.94
C HIS A 23 -0.36 -29.49 -0.88
N ARG A 24 -0.27 -30.78 -1.23
CA ARG A 24 -0.45 -31.87 -0.25
C ARG A 24 0.61 -31.83 0.85
N ASP A 25 1.85 -31.49 0.52
CA ASP A 25 2.89 -31.28 1.52
C ASP A 25 2.56 -30.11 2.47
N LYS A 26 2.11 -28.97 1.96
CA LYS A 26 1.62 -27.85 2.79
C LYS A 26 0.50 -28.30 3.74
N ILE A 27 -0.49 -29.02 3.24
CA ILE A 27 -1.60 -29.55 4.06
C ILE A 27 -1.07 -30.47 5.17
N ARG A 28 -0.13 -31.36 4.85
CA ARG A 28 0.49 -32.26 5.84
C ARG A 28 1.31 -31.53 6.90
N ARG A 29 1.82 -30.35 6.59
CA ARG A 29 2.47 -29.44 7.55
C ARG A 29 1.48 -28.68 8.43
N GLY A 30 0.17 -28.82 8.20
CA GLY A 30 -0.89 -28.23 9.02
C GLY A 30 -1.41 -26.88 8.51
N PHE A 31 -1.08 -26.48 7.28
CA PHE A 31 -1.63 -25.26 6.67
C PHE A 31 -3.00 -25.51 6.06
N ASP A 32 -3.99 -24.72 6.46
CA ASP A 32 -5.40 -24.82 6.07
C ASP A 32 -5.91 -23.59 5.29
N ASP A 33 -5.17 -22.49 5.33
CA ASP A 33 -5.34 -21.32 4.45
C ASP A 33 -4.13 -21.16 3.52
N MET A 34 -4.37 -21.08 2.22
CA MET A 34 -3.34 -21.00 1.20
C MET A 34 -3.68 -19.95 0.16
N ILE A 35 -2.71 -19.06 -0.10
CA ILE A 35 -2.80 -18.00 -1.10
C ILE A 35 -1.68 -18.20 -2.11
N ASP A 36 -2.05 -18.40 -3.37
CA ASP A 36 -1.14 -18.47 -4.50
C ASP A 36 -1.23 -17.18 -5.34
N ILE A 37 -0.09 -16.56 -5.64
CA ILE A 37 0.01 -15.36 -6.49
C ILE A 37 0.58 -15.76 -7.85
N TRP A 38 -0.23 -15.71 -8.92
CA TRP A 38 0.16 -16.13 -10.26
C TRP A 38 0.02 -15.02 -11.30
N GLY A 39 0.68 -15.17 -12.44
CA GLY A 39 0.41 -14.32 -13.61
C GLY A 39 -0.97 -14.62 -14.23
N ALA A 40 -1.59 -13.62 -14.86
CA ALA A 40 -2.91 -13.75 -15.50
C ALA A 40 -2.97 -14.82 -16.61
N ASP A 41 -1.82 -15.17 -17.21
CA ASP A 41 -1.65 -16.27 -18.16
C ASP A 41 -1.96 -17.66 -17.56
N HIS A 42 -1.97 -17.77 -16.22
CA HIS A 42 -2.33 -18.98 -15.49
C HIS A 42 -3.82 -19.06 -15.13
N GLY A 43 -4.67 -18.14 -15.61
CA GLY A 43 -6.10 -18.12 -15.27
C GLY A 43 -6.85 -19.43 -15.56
N GLY A 44 -6.51 -20.10 -16.67
CA GLY A 44 -7.07 -21.42 -17.01
C GLY A 44 -6.61 -22.55 -16.08
N TYR A 45 -5.59 -22.32 -15.25
CA TYR A 45 -5.03 -23.28 -14.30
C TYR A 45 -5.75 -23.28 -12.94
N VAL A 46 -6.43 -22.18 -12.61
CA VAL A 46 -7.03 -21.95 -11.27
C VAL A 46 -8.03 -23.03 -10.90
N LYS A 47 -9.04 -23.28 -11.76
CA LYS A 47 -10.13 -24.23 -11.45
C LYS A 47 -9.60 -25.65 -11.17
N ARG A 48 -8.63 -26.12 -11.96
CA ARG A 48 -8.06 -27.47 -11.77
C ARG A 48 -7.20 -27.56 -10.52
N MET A 49 -6.47 -26.50 -10.15
CA MET A 49 -5.65 -26.53 -8.95
C MET A 49 -6.50 -26.51 -7.69
N LYS A 50 -7.55 -25.67 -7.65
CA LYS A 50 -8.53 -25.69 -6.56
C LYS A 50 -9.17 -27.07 -6.41
N ALA A 51 -9.62 -27.69 -7.50
CA ALA A 51 -10.18 -29.04 -7.46
C ALA A 51 -9.17 -30.08 -6.94
N ALA A 52 -7.89 -29.97 -7.32
CA ALA A 52 -6.89 -30.90 -6.85
C ALA A 52 -6.53 -30.71 -5.37
N VAL A 53 -6.46 -29.46 -4.89
CA VAL A 53 -6.28 -29.14 -3.46
C VAL A 53 -7.43 -29.70 -2.62
N ASN A 54 -8.67 -29.48 -3.07
CA ASN A 54 -9.86 -30.06 -2.45
C ASN A 54 -9.76 -31.59 -2.36
N ALA A 55 -9.38 -32.25 -3.46
CA ALA A 55 -9.26 -33.71 -3.50
C ALA A 55 -8.18 -34.26 -2.54
N VAL A 56 -7.01 -33.60 -2.44
CA VAL A 56 -5.93 -34.06 -1.56
C VAL A 56 -6.10 -33.65 -0.09
N SER A 57 -6.99 -32.69 0.19
CA SER A 57 -7.37 -32.28 1.55
C SER A 57 -8.62 -32.99 2.07
N GLY A 58 -9.47 -33.51 1.19
CA GLY A 58 -10.80 -34.00 1.58
C GLY A 58 -11.76 -32.84 1.86
N ASP A 59 -11.69 -31.77 1.06
CA ASP A 59 -12.50 -30.55 1.18
C ASP A 59 -12.34 -29.76 2.49
N THR A 60 -11.27 -30.00 3.26
CA THR A 60 -11.02 -29.28 4.53
C THR A 60 -10.16 -28.03 4.37
N VAL A 61 -9.62 -27.78 3.17
CA VAL A 61 -8.63 -26.70 2.94
C VAL A 61 -9.04 -25.88 1.73
N SER A 62 -8.97 -24.55 1.85
CA SER A 62 -9.25 -23.62 0.76
C SER A 62 -7.97 -23.11 0.10
N LEU A 63 -7.98 -23.03 -1.24
CA LEU A 63 -6.96 -22.35 -2.02
C LEU A 63 -7.54 -21.05 -2.61
N ASP A 64 -6.99 -19.91 -2.20
CA ASP A 64 -7.16 -18.64 -2.88
C ASP A 64 -6.06 -18.43 -3.93
N VAL A 65 -6.45 -18.00 -5.13
CA VAL A 65 -5.50 -17.75 -6.21
C VAL A 65 -5.70 -16.33 -6.70
N LYS A 66 -4.70 -15.46 -6.48
CA LYS A 66 -4.69 -14.10 -6.99
C LYS A 66 -3.95 -14.05 -8.31
N LEU A 67 -4.64 -13.59 -9.35
CA LEU A 67 -4.05 -13.38 -10.67
C LEU A 67 -3.55 -11.94 -10.79
N CYS A 68 -2.27 -11.78 -11.04
CA CYS A 68 -1.60 -10.52 -11.31
C CYS A 68 -1.54 -10.27 -12.83
N GLN A 69 -2.06 -9.14 -13.29
CA GLN A 69 -1.94 -8.74 -14.68
C GLN A 69 -0.51 -8.38 -15.06
N MET A 70 -0.25 -8.44 -16.36
CA MET A 70 1.01 -7.98 -16.93
C MET A 70 1.16 -6.47 -16.75
N VAL A 71 2.36 -6.06 -16.31
CA VAL A 71 2.74 -4.65 -16.19
C VAL A 71 3.24 -4.15 -17.54
N LYS A 72 2.74 -3.01 -17.99
CA LYS A 72 3.25 -2.30 -19.16
C LYS A 72 4.26 -1.27 -18.67
N LEU A 73 5.50 -1.37 -19.14
CA LEU A 73 6.55 -0.42 -18.80
C LEU A 73 6.60 0.69 -19.85
N SER A 74 6.58 1.94 -19.41
CA SER A 74 6.77 3.14 -20.23
C SER A 74 7.81 4.07 -19.61
N GLU A 75 8.33 5.00 -20.40
CA GLU A 75 9.18 6.08 -19.93
C GLU A 75 8.81 7.37 -20.67
N GLY A 76 8.30 8.37 -19.94
CA GLY A 76 7.84 9.62 -20.54
C GLY A 76 6.66 9.41 -21.50
N GLY A 77 5.75 8.51 -21.16
CA GLY A 77 4.56 8.14 -21.95
C GLY A 77 4.85 7.25 -23.16
N LYS A 78 6.11 6.86 -23.38
CA LYS A 78 6.51 6.00 -24.50
C LYS A 78 6.74 4.58 -24.02
N PRO A 79 6.15 3.55 -24.66
CA PRO A 79 6.40 2.16 -24.29
C PRO A 79 7.89 1.82 -24.36
N VAL A 80 8.41 1.16 -23.32
CA VAL A 80 9.77 0.63 -23.34
C VAL A 80 9.76 -0.66 -24.18
N ILE A 81 10.35 -0.61 -25.37
CA ILE A 81 10.36 -1.75 -26.29
C ILE A 81 11.36 -2.80 -25.78
N MET A 82 10.86 -3.97 -25.39
CA MET A 82 11.69 -5.12 -25.08
C MET A 82 12.10 -5.84 -26.38
N SER A 83 13.40 -5.94 -26.66
CA SER A 83 13.90 -6.65 -27.83
C SER A 83 14.54 -7.97 -27.44
N LYS A 84 13.79 -9.07 -27.60
CA LYS A 84 14.33 -10.44 -27.43
C LYS A 84 15.47 -10.75 -28.41
N ARG A 85 15.51 -10.09 -29.58
CA ARG A 85 16.54 -10.30 -30.62
C ARG A 85 17.83 -9.51 -30.39
N ALA A 86 17.73 -8.36 -29.72
CA ALA A 86 18.89 -7.52 -29.38
C ALA A 86 19.42 -7.79 -27.96
N GLY A 87 18.83 -8.73 -27.22
CA GLY A 87 19.20 -9.02 -25.82
C GLY A 87 18.83 -7.93 -24.83
N GLN A 88 18.10 -6.88 -25.24
CA GLN A 88 17.65 -5.80 -24.37
C GLN A 88 16.30 -6.13 -23.76
N PHE A 89 16.31 -6.60 -22.51
CA PHE A 89 15.14 -6.68 -21.64
C PHE A 89 15.39 -5.83 -20.40
N VAL A 90 14.39 -5.07 -19.97
CA VAL A 90 14.45 -4.36 -18.69
C VAL A 90 14.11 -5.34 -17.59
N THR A 91 15.05 -5.56 -16.69
CA THR A 91 14.85 -6.41 -15.51
C THR A 91 14.13 -5.64 -14.41
N LEU A 92 13.51 -6.37 -13.48
CA LEU A 92 13.01 -5.75 -12.26
C LEU A 92 14.13 -5.03 -11.48
N ARG A 93 15.37 -5.55 -11.54
CA ARG A 93 16.53 -4.90 -10.92
C ARG A 93 16.78 -3.53 -11.54
N ASP A 94 16.78 -3.41 -12.86
CA ASP A 94 16.97 -2.12 -13.54
C ASP A 94 15.89 -1.10 -13.15
N VAL A 95 14.64 -1.54 -13.01
CA VAL A 95 13.54 -0.68 -12.54
C VAL A 95 13.79 -0.22 -11.10
N VAL A 96 14.13 -1.15 -10.20
CA VAL A 96 14.40 -0.85 -8.78
C VAL A 96 15.61 0.06 -8.61
N ASP A 97 16.68 -0.16 -9.36
CA ASP A 97 17.90 0.65 -9.32
C ASP A 97 17.63 2.07 -9.82
N LYS A 98 16.71 2.22 -10.78
CA LYS A 98 16.34 3.52 -11.35
C LYS A 98 15.39 4.33 -10.47
N VAL A 99 14.35 3.72 -9.92
CA VAL A 99 13.26 4.45 -9.22
C VAL A 99 13.23 4.23 -7.71
N GLY A 100 13.97 3.25 -7.20
CA GLY A 100 13.99 2.86 -5.80
C GLY A 100 12.93 1.80 -5.46
N LYS A 101 13.30 0.89 -4.55
CA LYS A 101 12.45 -0.24 -4.13
C LYS A 101 11.09 0.18 -3.57
N ASP A 102 11.06 1.31 -2.86
CA ASP A 102 9.89 1.81 -2.16
C ASP A 102 8.85 2.36 -3.14
N VAL A 103 9.32 3.07 -4.17
CA VAL A 103 8.48 3.55 -5.28
C VAL A 103 7.88 2.37 -6.03
N VAL A 104 8.69 1.35 -6.36
CA VAL A 104 8.19 0.14 -7.02
C VAL A 104 7.10 -0.55 -6.18
N ARG A 105 7.36 -0.78 -4.89
CA ARG A 105 6.40 -1.43 -3.98
C ARG A 105 5.08 -0.70 -3.90
N PHE A 106 5.11 0.61 -3.72
CA PHE A 106 3.89 1.40 -3.60
C PHE A 106 3.14 1.48 -4.94
N ILE A 107 3.81 1.77 -6.06
CA ILE A 107 3.15 1.89 -7.38
C ILE A 107 2.43 0.59 -7.77
N MET A 108 3.03 -0.57 -7.49
CA MET A 108 2.41 -1.88 -7.75
C MET A 108 1.09 -2.09 -7.00
N LEU A 109 0.87 -1.36 -5.90
CA LEU A 109 -0.35 -1.40 -5.09
C LEU A 109 -1.34 -0.27 -5.44
N THR A 110 -1.04 0.58 -6.42
CA THR A 110 -1.97 1.64 -6.86
C THR A 110 -3.06 1.12 -7.80
N ARG A 111 -3.15 -0.19 -8.01
CA ARG A 111 -4.19 -0.86 -8.80
C ARG A 111 -4.50 -2.21 -8.16
N LYS A 112 -5.68 -2.74 -8.46
CA LYS A 112 -6.03 -4.13 -8.14
C LYS A 112 -5.11 -5.08 -8.90
N ASN A 113 -4.80 -6.23 -8.32
CA ASN A 113 -3.91 -7.23 -8.93
C ASN A 113 -4.39 -7.70 -10.31
N ASP A 114 -5.71 -7.80 -10.52
CA ASP A 114 -6.31 -8.25 -11.77
C ASP A 114 -6.54 -7.14 -12.80
N ALA A 115 -6.12 -5.90 -12.49
CA ALA A 115 -6.18 -4.76 -13.39
C ALA A 115 -4.82 -4.51 -14.07
N PRO A 116 -4.78 -4.16 -15.37
CA PRO A 116 -3.54 -3.75 -16.01
C PRO A 116 -2.90 -2.54 -15.31
N LEU A 117 -1.59 -2.61 -15.08
CA LEU A 117 -0.81 -1.50 -14.54
C LEU A 117 0.12 -0.96 -15.62
N GLU A 118 0.07 0.34 -15.84
CA GLU A 118 1.11 1.07 -16.57
C GLU A 118 2.10 1.66 -15.56
N PHE A 119 3.37 1.27 -15.69
CA PHE A 119 4.46 1.76 -14.87
C PHE A 119 5.32 2.67 -15.72
N ASP A 120 5.17 3.99 -15.55
CA ASP A 120 6.01 4.98 -16.21
C ASP A 120 7.19 5.35 -15.32
N LEU A 121 8.41 5.09 -15.80
CA LEU A 121 9.66 5.33 -15.06
C LEU A 121 9.92 6.81 -14.77
N ALA A 122 9.54 7.71 -15.67
CA ALA A 122 9.73 9.14 -15.49
C ALA A 122 8.72 9.68 -14.47
N ARG A 123 7.44 9.30 -14.60
CA ARG A 123 6.39 9.69 -13.66
C ARG A 123 6.63 9.16 -12.25
N ALA A 124 7.20 7.96 -12.13
CA ALA A 124 7.57 7.37 -10.85
C ALA A 124 8.59 8.21 -10.05
N LEU A 125 9.42 9.00 -10.75
CA LEU A 125 10.43 9.89 -10.17
C LEU A 125 9.93 11.32 -9.96
N GLU A 126 8.75 11.68 -10.48
CA GLU A 126 8.23 13.04 -10.35
C GLU A 126 7.90 13.38 -8.90
N GLN A 127 8.41 14.53 -8.45
CA GLN A 127 8.05 15.13 -7.17
C GLN A 127 6.77 15.97 -7.32
N SER A 128 5.69 15.33 -7.72
CA SER A 128 4.41 15.98 -8.02
C SER A 128 3.25 15.34 -7.27
N LYS A 129 2.14 16.07 -7.14
CA LYS A 129 0.89 15.55 -6.58
C LYS A 129 0.30 14.37 -7.39
N ASP A 130 0.70 14.24 -8.65
CA ASP A 130 0.25 13.18 -9.54
C ASP A 130 1.03 11.86 -9.33
N ASN A 131 2.15 11.92 -8.59
CA ASN A 131 2.87 10.73 -8.14
C ASN A 131 2.30 10.28 -6.77
N PRO A 132 1.60 9.14 -6.70
CA PRO A 132 0.91 8.72 -5.48
C PRO A 132 1.88 8.40 -4.33
N VAL A 133 3.09 7.94 -4.64
CA VAL A 133 4.11 7.65 -3.61
C VAL A 133 4.58 8.95 -2.99
N PHE A 134 4.97 9.92 -3.84
CA PHE A 134 5.38 11.24 -3.40
C PHE A 134 4.28 11.92 -2.60
N TYR A 135 3.03 11.84 -3.05
CA TYR A 135 1.90 12.52 -2.41
C TYR A 135 1.66 12.07 -0.97
N VAL A 136 1.71 10.77 -0.71
CA VAL A 136 1.57 10.18 0.64
C VAL A 136 2.80 10.47 1.50
N GLN A 137 4.00 10.28 0.94
CA GLN A 137 5.26 10.57 1.63
C GLN A 137 5.37 12.05 2.03
N TYR A 138 4.90 12.94 1.16
CA TYR A 138 4.93 14.37 1.42
C TYR A 138 4.00 14.79 2.55
N ALA A 139 2.83 14.14 2.70
CA ALA A 139 1.97 14.34 3.86
C ALA A 139 2.71 13.99 5.15
N HIS A 140 3.36 12.82 5.19
CA HIS A 140 4.15 12.40 6.36
C HIS A 140 5.28 13.39 6.67
N ALA A 141 6.10 13.77 5.69
CA ALA A 141 7.19 14.73 5.86
C ALA A 141 6.70 16.11 6.37
N ARG A 142 5.55 16.60 5.87
CA ARG A 142 4.96 17.86 6.34
C ARG A 142 4.55 17.81 7.80
N ILE A 143 3.93 16.71 8.23
CA ILE A 143 3.54 16.52 9.63
C ILE A 143 4.79 16.51 10.51
N ARG A 144 5.82 15.77 10.11
CA ARG A 144 7.11 15.72 10.82
C ARG A 144 7.79 17.07 10.91
N SER A 145 7.72 17.87 9.85
CA SER A 145 8.19 19.27 9.85
C SER A 145 7.43 20.14 10.86
N VAL A 146 6.09 20.02 10.92
CA VAL A 146 5.29 20.74 11.93
C VAL A 146 5.64 20.31 13.34
N GLN A 147 5.83 19.01 13.59
CA GLN A 147 6.22 18.50 14.91
C GLN A 147 7.58 19.04 15.35
N ARG A 148 8.59 19.03 14.47
CA ARG A 148 9.90 19.65 14.76
C ARG A 148 9.79 21.16 15.04
N ARG A 149 8.90 21.86 14.33
CA ARG A 149 8.63 23.28 14.60
C ARG A 149 7.98 23.47 15.98
N ALA A 150 7.02 22.63 16.35
CA ALA A 150 6.41 22.65 17.68
C ALA A 150 7.43 22.37 18.79
N GLU A 151 8.38 21.45 18.58
CA GLU A 151 9.46 21.17 19.54
C GLU A 151 10.35 22.40 19.77
N ALA A 152 10.58 23.21 18.74
CA ALA A 152 11.38 24.43 18.84
C ALA A 152 10.60 25.61 19.45
N GLU A 153 9.34 25.82 19.06
CA GLU A 153 8.53 26.98 19.45
C GLU A 153 7.78 26.78 20.77
N MET A 154 7.42 25.52 21.11
CA MET A 154 6.61 25.16 22.27
C MET A 154 7.17 23.93 23.01
N PRO A 155 8.43 23.97 23.48
CA PRO A 155 9.11 22.81 24.06
C PRO A 155 8.41 22.26 25.31
N GLU A 156 7.82 23.12 26.14
CA GLU A 156 7.07 22.69 27.34
C GLU A 156 5.82 21.88 26.98
N LEU A 157 5.12 22.26 25.91
CA LEU A 157 3.96 21.53 25.42
C LEU A 157 4.36 20.17 24.85
N MET A 158 5.43 20.13 24.05
CA MET A 158 5.93 18.91 23.42
C MET A 158 6.60 17.93 24.39
N ALA A 159 7.06 18.41 25.55
CA ALA A 159 7.58 17.56 26.63
C ALA A 159 6.47 16.81 27.39
N GLY A 160 5.22 17.27 27.30
CA GLY A 160 4.06 16.65 27.92
C GLY A 160 3.42 15.57 27.05
N ASP A 161 2.47 14.81 27.63
CA ASP A 161 1.59 13.94 26.86
C ASP A 161 0.52 14.80 26.17
N LEU A 162 0.71 15.05 24.87
CA LEU A 162 -0.24 15.81 24.05
C LEU A 162 -1.66 15.25 24.14
N THR A 163 -1.83 13.93 24.24
CA THR A 163 -3.16 13.30 24.30
C THR A 163 -3.88 13.56 25.63
N ALA A 164 -3.12 13.75 26.72
CA ALA A 164 -3.66 14.12 28.02
C ALA A 164 -4.01 15.63 28.10
N ILE A 165 -3.34 16.47 27.30
CA ILE A 165 -3.53 17.93 27.29
C ILE A 165 -4.56 18.37 26.24
N ALA A 166 -4.67 17.63 25.15
CA ALA A 166 -5.53 17.94 24.01
C ALA A 166 -7.01 17.90 24.40
N ASP A 167 -7.67 19.05 24.30
CA ASP A 167 -9.12 19.11 24.25
C ASP A 167 -9.56 18.98 22.78
N LEU A 168 -9.90 17.75 22.36
CA LEU A 168 -10.31 17.49 20.98
C LEU A 168 -11.67 18.12 20.62
N SER A 169 -12.45 18.61 21.60
CA SER A 169 -13.76 19.24 21.34
C SER A 169 -13.64 20.58 20.60
N VAL A 170 -12.45 21.18 20.58
CA VAL A 170 -12.15 22.43 19.87
C VAL A 170 -11.98 22.24 18.35
N LEU A 171 -11.82 20.99 17.89
CA LEU A 171 -11.67 20.64 16.48
C LEU A 171 -13.06 20.67 15.82
N THR A 172 -13.46 21.82 15.32
CA THR A 172 -14.83 22.08 14.86
C THR A 172 -14.94 22.42 13.38
N ASP A 173 -13.83 22.78 12.71
CA ASP A 173 -13.87 23.08 11.28
C ASP A 173 -14.22 21.81 10.49
N ALA A 174 -14.98 21.98 9.41
CA ALA A 174 -15.42 20.87 8.58
C ALA A 174 -14.24 20.01 8.06
N ALA A 175 -13.09 20.62 7.73
CA ALA A 175 -11.91 19.89 7.28
C ALA A 175 -11.21 19.12 8.41
N GLU A 176 -11.23 19.63 9.64
CA GLU A 176 -10.76 18.88 10.82
C GLU A 176 -11.64 17.65 11.06
N ILE A 177 -12.97 17.84 11.04
CA ILE A 177 -13.96 16.77 11.21
C ILE A 177 -13.85 15.72 10.10
N ASP A 178 -13.66 16.13 8.85
CA ASP A 178 -13.54 15.20 7.72
C ASP A 178 -12.24 14.39 7.78
N LEU A 179 -11.14 15.00 8.25
CA LEU A 179 -9.89 14.28 8.51
C LEU A 179 -10.05 13.24 9.65
N ILE A 180 -10.75 13.60 10.73
CA ILE A 180 -11.08 12.68 11.83
C ILE A 180 -11.92 11.51 11.32
N LYS A 181 -12.97 11.77 10.55
CA LYS A 181 -13.81 10.71 9.95
C LYS A 181 -12.99 9.78 9.06
N CYS A 182 -12.09 10.35 8.25
CA CYS A 182 -11.18 9.57 7.41
C CYS A 182 -10.34 8.63 8.28
N LEU A 183 -9.66 9.15 9.31
CA LEU A 183 -8.84 8.37 10.25
C LEU A 183 -9.59 7.21 10.91
N CYS A 184 -10.84 7.42 11.32
CA CYS A 184 -11.68 6.37 11.91
C CYS A 184 -11.95 5.20 10.95
N GLY A 185 -11.75 5.39 9.64
CA GLY A 185 -11.89 4.34 8.63
C GLY A 185 -10.76 3.30 8.64
N TRP A 186 -9.58 3.62 9.20
CA TRP A 186 -8.38 2.78 9.09
C TRP A 186 -8.58 1.32 9.51
N PRO A 187 -9.09 1.01 10.72
CA PRO A 187 -9.21 -0.38 11.16
C PRO A 187 -10.10 -1.20 10.23
N ARG A 188 -11.24 -0.64 9.82
CA ARG A 188 -12.18 -1.29 8.91
C ARG A 188 -11.56 -1.52 7.52
N THR A 189 -10.78 -0.57 7.02
CA THR A 189 -10.08 -0.72 5.74
C THR A 189 -9.08 -1.87 5.82
N VAL A 190 -8.30 -1.94 6.89
CA VAL A 190 -7.35 -3.05 7.15
C VAL A 190 -8.06 -4.39 7.19
N ASP A 191 -9.11 -4.51 8.00
CA ASP A 191 -9.90 -5.75 8.08
C ASP A 191 -10.43 -6.17 6.72
N SER A 192 -10.98 -5.21 5.95
CA SER A 192 -11.52 -5.51 4.63
C SER A 192 -10.43 -5.93 3.62
N ALA A 193 -9.23 -5.36 3.72
CA ALA A 193 -8.09 -5.70 2.86
C ALA A 193 -7.55 -7.09 3.19
N VAL A 194 -7.50 -7.44 4.48
CA VAL A 194 -7.12 -8.79 4.95
C VAL A 194 -8.14 -9.82 4.45
N GLN A 195 -9.43 -9.63 4.73
CA GLN A 195 -10.48 -10.58 4.33
C GLN A 195 -10.56 -10.82 2.82
N ALA A 196 -10.29 -9.77 2.02
CA ALA A 196 -10.29 -9.89 0.57
C ALA A 196 -8.94 -10.36 0.00
N HIS A 197 -7.87 -10.39 0.80
CA HIS A 197 -6.47 -10.49 0.35
C HIS A 197 -6.14 -9.43 -0.73
N GLU A 198 -6.55 -8.18 -0.49
CA GLU A 198 -6.48 -7.06 -1.42
C GLU A 198 -5.66 -5.88 -0.82
N PRO A 199 -4.32 -5.95 -0.82
CA PRO A 199 -3.47 -4.94 -0.18
C PRO A 199 -3.53 -3.56 -0.85
N HIS A 200 -3.94 -3.48 -2.12
CA HIS A 200 -4.11 -2.22 -2.85
C HIS A 200 -5.14 -1.27 -2.21
N ARG A 201 -6.11 -1.82 -1.46
CA ARG A 201 -7.09 -1.02 -0.70
C ARG A 201 -6.42 -0.09 0.31
N LEU A 202 -5.32 -0.53 0.91
CA LEU A 202 -4.55 0.28 1.85
C LEU A 202 -3.86 1.44 1.13
N ALA A 203 -3.36 1.23 -0.09
CA ALA A 203 -2.71 2.29 -0.86
C ALA A 203 -3.72 3.38 -1.28
N PHE A 204 -4.95 2.99 -1.63
CA PHE A 204 -6.04 3.93 -1.89
C PHE A 204 -6.40 4.73 -0.65
N TYR A 205 -6.56 4.05 0.48
CA TYR A 205 -6.86 4.70 1.75
C TYR A 205 -5.77 5.70 2.16
N LEU A 206 -4.49 5.36 2.01
CA LEU A 206 -3.40 6.28 2.32
C LEU A 206 -3.42 7.53 1.43
N GLN A 207 -3.79 7.40 0.15
CA GLN A 207 -3.96 8.55 -0.74
C GLN A 207 -5.13 9.44 -0.33
N GLU A 208 -6.26 8.84 0.06
CA GLU A 208 -7.42 9.57 0.58
C GLU A 208 -7.09 10.32 1.89
N LEU A 209 -6.41 9.66 2.81
CA LEU A 209 -5.97 10.26 4.07
C LEU A 209 -4.98 11.40 3.84
N ALA A 210 -4.01 11.22 2.93
CA ALA A 210 -3.09 12.28 2.54
C ALA A 210 -3.84 13.47 1.91
N ALA A 211 -4.85 13.22 1.07
CA ALA A 211 -5.66 14.27 0.46
C ALA A 211 -6.45 15.07 1.50
N ALA A 212 -7.11 14.39 2.45
CA ALA A 212 -7.82 15.04 3.55
C ALA A 212 -6.87 15.90 4.41
N PHE A 213 -5.67 15.41 4.69
CA PHE A 213 -4.64 16.18 5.39
C PHE A 213 -4.18 17.41 4.59
N HIS A 214 -3.88 17.26 3.30
CA HIS A 214 -3.42 18.38 2.47
C HIS A 214 -4.49 19.46 2.32
N LEU A 215 -5.77 19.09 2.32
CA LEU A 215 -6.88 20.04 2.36
C LEU A 215 -6.85 20.89 3.64
N LEU A 216 -6.74 20.23 4.81
CA LEU A 216 -6.64 20.93 6.10
C LEU A 216 -5.36 21.80 6.17
N TRP A 217 -4.24 21.29 5.67
CA TRP A 217 -2.99 22.05 5.56
C TRP A 217 -3.16 23.35 4.77
N ASN A 218 -3.80 23.27 3.61
CA ASN A 218 -4.00 24.43 2.74
C ASN A 218 -4.91 25.47 3.40
N LYS A 219 -5.98 25.02 4.08
CA LYS A 219 -6.83 25.92 4.87
C LYS A 219 -6.06 26.68 5.94
N GLY A 220 -5.11 26.05 6.64
CA GLY A 220 -4.26 26.73 7.63
C GLY A 220 -3.31 27.79 7.05
N ASN A 221 -3.07 27.78 5.73
CA ASN A 221 -2.34 28.85 5.05
C ASN A 221 -3.25 30.04 4.71
N GLU A 222 -4.54 29.79 4.48
CA GLU A 222 -5.55 30.80 4.15
C GLU A 222 -6.12 31.45 5.41
N ASP A 223 -6.38 30.65 6.44
CA ASP A 223 -6.90 31.07 7.75
C ASP A 223 -5.89 30.74 8.86
N HIS A 224 -5.37 31.79 9.49
CA HIS A 224 -4.42 31.67 10.60
C HIS A 224 -5.02 30.94 11.81
N GLY A 225 -6.34 31.02 12.00
CA GLY A 225 -7.06 30.32 13.06
C GLY A 225 -7.09 28.80 12.86
N LEU A 226 -6.75 28.29 11.67
CA LEU A 226 -6.66 26.86 11.35
C LEU A 226 -5.23 26.33 11.27
N ARG A 227 -4.23 27.13 11.65
CA ARG A 227 -2.84 26.66 11.73
C ARG A 227 -2.69 25.57 12.79
N PHE A 228 -1.83 24.60 12.51
CA PHE A 228 -1.52 23.52 13.45
C PHE A 228 -0.81 23.99 14.72
N ILE A 229 -0.09 25.12 14.64
CA ILE A 229 0.61 25.74 15.77
C ILE A 229 0.13 27.18 15.89
N ILE A 230 -0.44 27.49 17.05
CA ILE A 230 -0.87 28.81 17.51
C ILE A 230 -0.28 28.97 18.93
N PRO A 231 0.88 29.64 19.08
CA PRO A 231 1.63 29.69 20.34
C PRO A 231 0.81 30.15 21.55
N GLU A 232 -0.11 31.10 21.32
CA GLU A 232 -0.97 31.68 22.34
C GLU A 232 -2.12 30.74 22.76
N GLU A 233 -2.39 29.69 21.98
CA GLU A 233 -3.50 28.75 22.18
C GLU A 233 -2.98 27.31 22.34
N SER A 234 -2.32 27.03 23.47
CA SER A 234 -1.67 25.74 23.70
C SER A 234 -2.62 24.54 23.63
N ARG A 235 -3.89 24.70 24.05
CA ARG A 235 -4.90 23.62 23.97
C ARG A 235 -5.30 23.29 22.53
N VAL A 236 -5.50 24.30 21.69
CA VAL A 236 -5.83 24.13 20.27
C VAL A 236 -4.64 23.55 19.53
N THR A 237 -3.44 24.05 19.80
CA THR A 237 -2.20 23.48 19.26
C THR A 237 -2.03 22.02 19.66
N ALA A 238 -2.22 21.66 20.93
CA ALA A 238 -2.16 20.28 21.40
C ALA A 238 -3.16 19.37 20.67
N ALA A 239 -4.41 19.83 20.50
CA ALA A 239 -5.45 19.07 19.80
C ALA A 239 -5.10 18.83 18.33
N ARG A 240 -4.62 19.86 17.63
CA ARG A 240 -4.22 19.76 16.22
C ARG A 240 -2.96 18.93 16.00
N LEU A 241 -1.96 19.08 16.87
CA LEU A 241 -0.75 18.25 16.85
C LEU A 241 -1.08 16.77 17.13
N THR A 242 -2.03 16.50 18.03
CA THR A 242 -2.55 15.15 18.27
C THR A 242 -3.23 14.59 17.02
N LEU A 243 -4.11 15.36 16.37
CA LEU A 243 -4.80 14.95 15.15
C LEU A 243 -3.81 14.60 14.03
N ILE A 244 -2.87 15.50 13.69
CA ILE A 244 -1.91 15.22 12.62
C ILE A 244 -0.89 14.15 13.03
N GLY A 245 -0.60 13.99 14.32
CA GLY A 245 0.20 12.88 14.84
C GLY A 245 -0.43 11.53 14.54
N ALA A 246 -1.75 11.40 14.72
CA ALA A 246 -2.51 10.20 14.34
C ALA A 246 -2.47 9.94 12.82
N VAL A 247 -2.53 11.00 12.00
CA VAL A 247 -2.34 10.89 10.54
C VAL A 247 -0.96 10.32 10.20
N ALA A 248 0.11 10.88 10.76
CA ALA A 248 1.46 10.38 10.52
C ALA A 248 1.62 8.92 10.97
N GLN A 249 1.02 8.55 12.10
CA GLN A 249 1.04 7.17 12.59
C GLN A 249 0.36 6.22 11.60
N VAL A 250 -0.85 6.55 11.12
CA VAL A 250 -1.58 5.70 10.15
C VAL A 250 -0.83 5.60 8.82
N ILE A 251 -0.28 6.70 8.31
CA ILE A 251 0.55 6.68 7.10
C ILE A 251 1.78 5.77 7.30
N SER A 252 2.48 5.93 8.42
CA SER A 252 3.66 5.12 8.75
C SER A 252 3.33 3.62 8.83
N LEU A 253 2.23 3.27 9.52
CA LEU A 253 1.74 1.89 9.60
C LEU A 253 1.41 1.33 8.22
N GLY A 254 0.65 2.06 7.41
CA GLY A 254 0.29 1.61 6.07
C GLY A 254 1.50 1.42 5.14
N LEU A 255 2.45 2.36 5.15
CA LEU A 255 3.70 2.23 4.40
C LEU A 255 4.55 1.04 4.88
N SER A 256 4.59 0.79 6.20
CA SER A 256 5.32 -0.34 6.76
C SER A 256 4.78 -1.70 6.31
N ILE A 257 3.45 -1.83 6.14
CA ILE A 257 2.82 -3.04 5.58
C ILE A 257 3.33 -3.33 4.16
N PHE A 258 3.62 -2.27 3.39
CA PHE A 258 4.19 -2.39 2.04
C PHE A 258 5.71 -2.55 2.04
N ALA A 259 6.35 -2.56 3.21
CA ALA A 259 7.79 -2.43 3.37
C ALA A 259 8.36 -1.19 2.66
N VAL A 260 7.61 -0.08 2.70
CA VAL A 260 8.03 1.25 2.25
C VAL A 260 8.44 2.07 3.46
N GLN A 261 9.60 2.72 3.40
CA GLN A 261 10.07 3.53 4.52
C GLN A 261 9.38 4.91 4.49
N PRO A 262 8.68 5.32 5.56
CA PRO A 262 8.15 6.68 5.67
C PRO A 262 9.29 7.69 5.68
N VAL A 263 9.18 8.76 4.90
CA VAL A 263 10.18 9.82 4.86
C VAL A 263 9.88 10.87 5.92
N GLU A 264 10.90 11.25 6.67
CA GLU A 264 10.79 12.27 7.73
C GLU A 264 10.93 13.70 7.17
N GLU A 265 11.58 13.81 6.02
CA GLU A 265 11.88 15.05 5.29
C GLU A 265 11.88 14.77 3.78
N MET A 266 11.35 15.71 2.99
CA MET A 266 11.53 15.69 1.54
C MET A 266 12.89 16.30 1.20
N ARG A 267 13.64 15.66 0.30
CA ARG A 267 14.91 16.15 -0.24
C ARG A 267 14.74 16.62 -1.67
#